data_AF-A0A7Y3GYM3-F1
#
_entry.id   AF-A0A7Y3GYM3-F1
#
_cell.length_a   1.000
_cell.length_b   1.000
_cell.length_c   1.000
_cell.angle_alpha   90.00
_cell.angle_beta   90.00
_cell.angle_gamma   90.00
#
_symmetry.space_group_name_H-M   'P 1'
#
loop_
_entity.id
_entity.type
_entity.pdbx_description
1 polymer ?
#
loop_
_entity_poly.entity_id
_entity_poly.type
_entity_poly.pdbx_seq_one_letter_code
_entity_poly.pdbx_strand_id
1 'polypeptide(L)'
;MPTSEEIPPSLVSPANAALAWLNETRGTRFRLTGVVDTEAALAAKPGDPLEFGLILCENEICLCERVRVAPAGDGYEVTAIESADAEALPDSLDPPVGVRSTWIDEQLERFNFILLLFYRGRW
;
A
#
# COMPACT_ATOMS: atom_id res chain seq x y z
N MET A 1 2.07 16.87 -16.09
CA MET A 1 2.21 15.41 -16.31
C MET A 1 2.92 14.88 -15.07
N PRO A 2 2.32 14.01 -14.24
CA PRO A 2 2.99 13.62 -13.01
C PRO A 2 4.15 12.70 -13.36
N THR A 3 5.32 13.07 -12.87
CA THR A 3 6.64 12.47 -13.09
C THR A 3 6.74 11.14 -12.34
N SER A 4 7.51 10.21 -12.91
CA SER A 4 7.82 8.86 -12.38
C SER A 4 8.76 8.91 -11.16
N GLU A 5 8.57 9.88 -10.26
CA GLU A 5 9.58 10.43 -9.36
C GLU A 5 9.68 9.74 -7.98
N GLU A 6 8.88 8.69 -7.72
CA GLU A 6 8.82 8.06 -6.37
C GLU A 6 9.14 6.56 -6.32
N ILE A 7 9.55 5.92 -7.43
CA ILE A 7 9.97 4.51 -7.43
C ILE A 7 11.50 4.41 -7.51
N PRO A 8 12.17 3.74 -6.55
CA PRO A 8 13.60 3.52 -6.61
C PRO A 8 14.03 2.87 -7.94
N PRO A 9 15.11 3.32 -8.59
CA PRO A 9 15.51 2.82 -9.92
C PRO A 9 15.66 1.30 -10.01
N SER A 10 16.12 0.66 -8.93
CA SER A 10 16.27 -0.80 -8.84
C SER A 10 14.94 -1.55 -8.86
N LEU A 11 13.84 -0.89 -8.46
CA LEU A 11 12.51 -1.48 -8.37
C LEU A 11 11.63 -1.18 -9.59
N VAL A 12 12.04 -0.28 -10.49
CA VAL A 12 11.23 0.10 -11.66
C VAL A 12 10.89 -1.10 -12.55
N SER A 13 11.89 -1.91 -12.91
CA SER A 13 11.67 -3.09 -13.76
C SER A 13 10.82 -4.17 -13.06
N PRO A 14 11.16 -4.59 -11.81
CA PRO A 14 10.30 -5.48 -11.02
C PRO A 14 8.85 -4.98 -10.84
N ALA A 15 8.67 -3.69 -10.55
CA ALA A 15 7.34 -3.12 -10.31
C ALA A 15 6.48 -3.08 -11.59
N ASN A 16 7.09 -2.80 -12.74
CA ASN A 16 6.39 -2.87 -14.02
C ASN A 16 6.00 -4.30 -14.40
N ALA A 17 6.85 -5.28 -14.11
CA ALA A 17 6.51 -6.69 -14.31
C ALA A 17 5.32 -7.10 -13.43
N ALA A 18 5.33 -6.68 -12.16
CA ALA A 18 4.22 -6.93 -11.24
C ALA A 18 2.93 -6.21 -11.66
N LEU A 19 3.00 -4.97 -12.15
CA LEU A 19 1.85 -4.25 -12.70
C LEU A 19 1.24 -5.00 -13.89
N ALA A 20 2.06 -5.45 -14.84
CA ALA A 20 1.60 -6.19 -16.01
C ALA A 20 0.89 -7.49 -15.60
N TRP A 21 1.51 -8.24 -14.70
CA TRP A 21 0.94 -9.47 -14.16
C TRP A 21 -0.39 -9.23 -13.42
N LEU A 22 -0.50 -8.19 -12.59
CA LEU A 22 -1.74 -7.84 -11.88
C LEU A 22 -2.86 -7.43 -12.83
N ASN A 23 -2.54 -6.63 -13.84
CA ASN A 23 -3.51 -6.23 -14.86
C ASN A 23 -4.03 -7.42 -15.66
N GLU A 24 -3.15 -8.35 -16.03
CA GLU A 24 -3.52 -9.58 -16.73
C GLU A 24 -4.37 -10.51 -15.84
N THR A 25 -3.95 -10.71 -14.59
CA THR A 25 -4.63 -11.59 -13.64
C THR A 25 -6.02 -11.10 -13.26
N ARG A 26 -6.21 -9.77 -13.15
CA ARG A 26 -7.49 -9.18 -12.72
C ARG A 26 -8.37 -8.69 -13.87
N GLY A 27 -7.85 -8.65 -15.10
CA GLY A 27 -8.57 -8.09 -16.25
C GLY A 27 -8.83 -6.58 -16.12
N THR A 28 -7.97 -5.88 -15.36
CA THR A 28 -8.09 -4.44 -15.05
C THR A 28 -6.95 -3.66 -15.69
N ARG A 29 -7.05 -2.33 -15.71
CA ARG A 29 -5.98 -1.43 -16.18
C ARG A 29 -5.57 -0.46 -15.09
N PHE A 30 -4.90 -0.99 -14.08
CA PHE A 30 -4.28 -0.18 -13.05
C PHE A 30 -3.18 0.70 -13.63
N ARG A 31 -3.07 1.90 -13.06
CA ARG A 31 -1.89 2.75 -13.16
C ARG A 31 -1.08 2.60 -11.89
N LEU A 32 0.20 2.25 -12.04
CA LEU A 32 1.15 2.28 -10.94
C LEU A 32 1.45 3.74 -10.55
N THR A 33 1.25 4.08 -9.28
CA THR A 33 1.48 5.43 -8.76
C THR A 33 2.58 5.49 -7.72
N GLY A 34 2.98 4.37 -7.13
CA GLY A 34 4.06 4.32 -6.16
C GLY A 34 4.35 2.91 -5.66
N VAL A 35 5.39 2.79 -4.83
CA VAL A 35 5.76 1.57 -4.13
C VAL A 35 5.92 1.84 -2.63
N VAL A 36 5.63 0.85 -1.79
CA VAL A 36 5.73 0.92 -0.32
C VAL A 36 6.40 -0.34 0.23
N ASP A 37 6.78 -0.32 1.51
CA ASP A 37 7.47 -1.42 2.19
C ASP A 37 8.76 -1.88 1.48
N THR A 38 9.52 -0.95 0.90
CA THR A 38 10.65 -1.26 0.00
C THR A 38 11.95 -1.61 0.71
N GLU A 39 12.08 -1.37 2.02
CA GLU A 39 13.34 -1.51 2.76
C GLU A 39 14.00 -2.89 2.55
N ALA A 40 13.22 -3.97 2.67
CA ALA A 40 13.72 -5.32 2.47
C ALA A 40 14.12 -5.59 1.00
N ALA A 41 13.33 -5.12 0.04
CA ALA A 41 13.62 -5.25 -1.38
C ALA A 41 14.86 -4.44 -1.80
N LEU A 42 15.09 -3.28 -1.20
CA LEU A 42 16.27 -2.45 -1.47
C LEU A 42 17.55 -3.03 -0.85
N ALA A 43 17.44 -3.77 0.26
CA ALA A 43 18.55 -4.47 0.89
C ALA A 43 18.86 -5.85 0.28
N ALA A 44 17.98 -6.37 -0.59
CA ALA A 44 18.11 -7.68 -1.20
C ALA A 44 19.33 -7.75 -2.15
N LYS A 45 19.96 -8.93 -2.24
CA LYS A 45 21.09 -9.13 -3.15
C LYS A 45 20.60 -9.39 -4.57
N PRO A 46 21.43 -9.13 -5.59
CA PRO A 46 21.10 -9.54 -6.97
C PRO A 46 20.76 -11.03 -7.04
N GLY A 47 19.59 -11.36 -7.58
CA GLY A 47 19.09 -12.74 -7.67
C GLY A 47 18.11 -13.13 -6.57
N ASP A 48 18.05 -12.39 -5.46
CA ASP A 48 17.08 -12.64 -4.40
C ASP A 48 15.67 -12.19 -4.84
N PRO A 49 14.62 -12.88 -4.37
CA PRO A 49 13.25 -12.42 -4.57
C PRO A 49 13.00 -11.11 -3.82
N LEU A 50 12.23 -10.22 -4.45
CA LEU A 50 11.90 -8.91 -3.93
C LEU A 50 10.45 -8.90 -3.45
N GLU A 51 10.21 -8.41 -2.23
CA GLU A 51 8.87 -8.25 -1.68
C GLU A 51 8.62 -6.78 -1.35
N PHE A 52 7.57 -6.20 -1.91
CA PHE A 52 7.17 -4.80 -1.71
C PHE A 52 5.69 -4.62 -2.07
N GLY A 53 5.12 -3.48 -1.66
CA GLY A 53 3.76 -3.09 -2.02
C GLY A 53 3.73 -2.18 -3.25
N LEU A 54 2.73 -2.34 -4.12
CA LEU A 54 2.43 -1.42 -5.21
C LEU A 54 1.19 -0.61 -4.86
N ILE A 55 1.27 0.71 -5.04
CA ILE A 55 0.09 1.58 -5.04
C ILE A 55 -0.45 1.65 -6.46
N LEU A 56 -1.63 1.08 -6.64
CA LEU A 56 -2.29 0.91 -7.93
C LEU A 56 -3.60 1.70 -7.92
N CYS A 57 -3.76 2.59 -8.90
CA CYS A 57 -4.97 3.38 -9.00
C CYS A 57 -5.73 3.07 -10.30
N GLU A 58 -7.04 2.92 -10.19
CA GLU A 58 -7.99 2.89 -11.29
C GLU A 58 -9.02 4.00 -11.04
N ASN A 59 -9.14 4.94 -11.99
CA ASN A 59 -9.96 6.15 -11.84
C ASN A 59 -9.61 6.90 -10.53
N GLU A 60 -10.53 6.94 -9.58
CA GLU A 60 -10.40 7.61 -8.29
C GLU A 60 -10.09 6.65 -7.13
N ILE A 61 -10.04 5.34 -7.39
CA ILE A 61 -9.82 4.32 -6.37
C ILE A 61 -8.38 3.84 -6.47
N CYS A 62 -7.66 3.91 -5.34
CA CYS A 62 -6.33 3.36 -5.20
C CYS A 62 -6.33 2.20 -4.20
N LEU A 63 -5.55 1.18 -4.50
CA LEU A 63 -5.36 0.00 -3.68
C LEU A 63 -3.86 -0.29 -3.53
N CYS A 64 -3.51 -0.95 -2.42
CA CYS A 64 -2.14 -1.38 -2.15
C CYS A 64 -2.09 -2.91 -2.28
N GLU A 65 -1.29 -3.42 -3.21
CA GLU A 65 -1.10 -4.86 -3.42
C GLU A 65 0.32 -5.25 -3.05
N ARG A 66 0.47 -6.24 -2.19
CA ARG A 66 1.79 -6.80 -1.88
C ARG A 66 2.12 -7.89 -2.88
N VAL A 67 3.34 -7.86 -3.39
CA VAL A 67 3.83 -8.86 -4.35
C VAL A 67 5.18 -9.39 -3.94
N ARG A 68 5.47 -10.60 -4.41
CA ARG A 68 6.80 -11.17 -4.47
C ARG A 68 7.20 -11.30 -5.93
N VAL A 69 8.35 -10.74 -6.27
CA VAL A 69 8.93 -10.72 -7.61
C VAL A 69 10.26 -11.46 -7.57
N ALA A 70 10.31 -12.65 -8.18
CA ALA A 70 11.52 -13.47 -8.26
C ALA A 70 12.12 -13.42 -9.67
N PRO A 71 13.45 -13.25 -9.84
CA PRO A 71 14.08 -13.35 -11.16
C PRO A 71 13.86 -14.74 -11.77
N ALA A 72 13.40 -14.80 -13.02
CA ALA A 72 13.16 -16.04 -13.74
C ALA A 72 13.57 -15.90 -15.21
N GLY A 73 14.70 -16.51 -15.58
CA GLY A 73 15.24 -16.41 -16.95
C GLY A 73 15.58 -14.97 -17.34
N ASP A 74 14.94 -14.46 -18.39
CA ASP A 74 15.06 -13.08 -18.88
C ASP A 74 14.00 -12.13 -18.29
N GLY A 75 13.14 -12.61 -17.38
CA GLY A 75 12.06 -11.83 -16.78
C GLY A 75 11.88 -12.10 -15.28
N TYR A 76 10.63 -12.03 -14.85
CA TYR A 76 10.26 -12.22 -13.44
C TYR A 76 9.07 -13.16 -13.31
N GLU A 77 9.12 -14.01 -12.28
CA GLU A 77 7.97 -14.68 -11.74
C GLU A 77 7.35 -13.80 -10.66
N VAL A 78 6.06 -13.48 -10.79
CA VAL A 78 5.33 -12.61 -9.87
C VAL A 78 4.25 -13.40 -9.18
N THR A 79 4.15 -13.24 -7.86
CA THR A 79 3.07 -13.79 -7.04
C THR A 79 2.49 -12.70 -6.14
N ALA A 80 1.17 -12.70 -5.96
CA ALA A 80 0.54 -11.87 -4.95
C ALA A 80 0.84 -12.46 -3.57
N ILE A 81 1.22 -11.60 -2.64
CA ILE A 81 1.29 -11.92 -1.23
C ILE A 81 -0.04 -11.46 -0.67
N GLU A 82 -0.79 -12.34 0.00
CA GLU A 82 -1.92 -11.88 0.79
C GLU A 82 -1.40 -10.85 1.78
N SER A 83 -1.84 -9.60 1.63
CA SER A 83 -1.69 -8.61 2.69
C SER A 83 -2.27 -9.27 3.93
N ALA A 84 -1.48 -9.35 5.01
CA ALA A 84 -1.97 -9.79 6.31
C ALA A 84 -2.94 -8.75 6.90
N ASP A 85 -3.93 -8.30 6.13
CA ASP A 85 -4.99 -7.40 6.55
C ASP A 85 -6.16 -8.24 7.07
N ALA A 86 -5.88 -8.95 8.16
CA ALA A 86 -6.90 -9.40 9.10
C ALA A 86 -6.34 -9.63 10.52
N GLU A 87 -5.08 -9.26 10.82
CA GLU A 87 -4.73 -9.08 12.22
C GLU A 87 -5.53 -7.89 12.72
N ALA A 88 -6.45 -8.20 13.65
CA ALA A 88 -7.42 -7.29 14.24
C ALA A 88 -6.80 -5.90 14.45
N LEU A 89 -7.58 -4.86 14.15
CA LEU A 89 -7.28 -3.49 14.60
C LEU A 89 -6.68 -3.59 16.01
N PRO A 90 -5.43 -3.15 16.25
CA PRO A 90 -4.91 -3.21 17.60
C PRO A 90 -5.88 -2.43 18.48
N ASP A 91 -6.34 -3.04 19.59
CA ASP A 91 -7.32 -2.45 20.51
C ASP A 91 -6.93 -1.02 20.94
N SER A 92 -5.65 -0.67 20.84
CA SER A 92 -5.12 0.67 21.10
C SER A 92 -5.57 1.76 20.11
N LEU A 93 -6.14 1.38 18.95
CA LEU A 93 -6.74 2.31 17.99
C LEU A 93 -8.24 2.49 18.23
N ASP A 94 -8.85 1.67 19.09
CA ASP A 94 -10.15 1.98 19.62
C ASP A 94 -10.00 2.94 20.81
N PRO A 95 -10.55 4.15 20.74
CA PRO A 95 -10.61 5.02 21.88
C PRO A 95 -11.40 4.31 22.99
N PRO A 96 -11.03 4.56 24.26
CA PRO A 96 -11.62 3.89 25.39
C PRO A 96 -13.15 3.93 25.35
N VAL A 97 -13.78 2.78 25.58
CA VAL A 97 -15.24 2.67 25.65
C VAL A 97 -15.77 3.69 26.66
N GLY A 98 -16.60 4.63 26.18
CA GLY A 98 -17.23 5.68 26.99
C GLY A 98 -16.65 7.09 26.85
N VAL A 99 -15.50 7.28 26.19
CA VAL A 99 -14.90 8.62 26.00
C VAL A 99 -15.35 9.29 24.69
N ARG A 100 -15.74 8.51 23.68
CA ARG A 100 -16.01 8.97 22.31
C ARG A 100 -17.17 9.96 22.18
N SER A 101 -18.31 9.72 22.83
CA SER A 101 -19.51 10.56 22.62
C SER A 101 -19.36 11.93 23.27
N THR A 102 -19.08 11.95 24.57
CA THR A 102 -19.05 13.21 25.33
C THR A 102 -17.91 14.12 24.88
N TRP A 103 -16.76 13.56 24.51
CA TRP A 103 -15.63 14.37 24.02
C TRP A 103 -15.93 15.04 22.67
N ILE A 104 -16.60 14.35 21.74
CA ILE A 104 -16.99 14.93 20.45
C ILE A 104 -18.00 16.06 20.67
N ASP A 105 -18.99 15.83 21.53
CA ASP A 105 -20.00 16.82 21.86
C ASP A 105 -19.36 18.09 22.47
N GLU A 106 -18.45 17.92 23.44
CA GLU A 106 -17.68 19.03 24.03
C GLU A 106 -16.80 19.78 23.01
N GLN A 107 -16.24 19.09 22.02
CA GLN A 107 -15.44 19.74 20.98
C GLN A 107 -16.33 20.51 19.98
N LEU A 108 -17.53 20.03 19.66
CA LEU A 108 -18.47 20.73 18.77
C LEU A 108 -19.05 22.00 19.40
N GLU A 109 -19.17 22.04 20.73
CA GLU A 109 -19.53 23.27 21.45
C GLU A 109 -18.43 24.35 21.36
N ARG A 110 -17.18 23.94 21.12
CA ARG A 110 -16.00 24.81 21.11
C ARG A 110 -15.50 25.17 19.71
N PHE A 111 -15.77 24.34 18.72
CA PHE A 111 -15.25 24.48 17.37
C PHE A 111 -16.36 24.29 16.33
N ASN A 112 -16.30 25.08 15.25
CA ASN A 112 -17.32 25.04 14.19
C ASN A 112 -17.36 23.71 13.41
N PHE A 113 -16.28 22.92 13.47
CA PHE A 113 -16.20 21.58 12.91
C PHE A 113 -15.06 20.81 13.57
N ILE A 114 -15.10 19.48 13.45
CA ILE A 114 -14.06 18.56 13.92
C ILE A 114 -13.63 17.71 12.73
N LEU A 115 -12.32 17.54 12.54
CA LEU A 115 -11.76 16.60 11.59
C LEU A 115 -11.33 15.33 12.33
N LEU A 116 -11.98 14.21 12.05
CA LEU A 116 -11.58 12.90 12.56
C LEU A 116 -10.79 12.17 11.47
N LEU A 117 -9.47 12.12 11.65
CA LEU A 117 -8.59 11.38 10.75
C LEU A 117 -8.42 9.95 11.25
N PHE A 118 -9.09 9.00 10.59
CA PHE A 118 -8.87 7.58 10.81
C PHE A 118 -7.81 7.10 9.82
N TYR A 119 -6.61 6.87 10.30
CA TYR A 119 -5.51 6.38 9.48
C TYR A 119 -5.48 4.85 9.50
N ARG A 120 -5.37 4.23 8.32
CA ARG A 120 -5.18 2.79 8.15
C ARG A 120 -3.99 2.57 7.22
N GLY A 121 -2.82 2.31 7.80
CA GLY A 121 -1.56 2.07 7.09
C GLY A 121 -0.42 1.79 8.08
N ARG A 122 0.68 1.18 7.61
CA ARG A 122 1.93 1.06 8.37
C ARG A 122 2.83 2.27 8.03
N TRP A 123 3.44 2.84 9.07
CA TRP A 123 4.39 3.94 8.98
C TRP A 123 5.75 3.44 8.53
#